data_AF-A0A7C0YDY9-F1
#
_entry.id   AF-A0A7C0YDY9-F1
#
_cell.length_a   1.000
_cell.length_b   1.000
_cell.length_c   1.000
_cell.angle_alpha   90.00
_cell.angle_beta   90.00
_cell.angle_gamma   90.00
#
_symmetry.space_group_name_H-M   'P 1'
#
loop_
_entity.id
_entity.type
_entity.pdbx_description
1 polymer ?
#
loop_
_entity_poly.entity_id
_entity_poly.type
_entity_poly.pdbx_seq_one_letter_code
_entity_poly.pdbx_strand_id
1 'polypeptide(L)'
;MLMIVGLYQSNPTFGDIKGNVGEAIEALSRASMDLVVLPELFNTGYQFISKEELASLAEEIPDGFTCKSMIDLARQKKMHIVFGMAERDNDKLYNS
;
A
#
# COMPACT_ATOMS: atom_id res chain seq x y z
N MET A 1 -0.27 26.19 11.03
CA MET A 1 -1.33 25.21 10.72
C MET A 1 -0.90 23.90 11.39
N LEU A 2 -1.78 23.28 12.20
CA LEU A 2 -1.48 21.99 12.83
C LEU A 2 -1.56 20.88 11.77
N MET A 3 -0.68 19.89 11.87
CA MET A 3 -0.67 18.70 11.01
C MET A 3 -0.95 17.48 11.88
N ILE A 4 -1.98 16.72 11.54
CA ILE A 4 -2.37 15.48 12.22
C ILE A 4 -1.77 14.30 11.43
N VAL A 5 -0.91 13.54 12.09
CA VAL A 5 -0.25 12.37 11.51
C VAL A 5 -0.76 11.10 12.17
N GLY A 6 -1.05 10.08 11.38
CA GLY A 6 -1.44 8.75 11.85
C GLY A 6 -0.49 7.65 11.36
N LEU A 7 -0.54 6.53 12.07
CA LEU A 7 0.10 5.28 11.67
C LEU A 7 -1.00 4.23 11.50
N TYR A 8 -0.92 3.46 10.43
CA TYR A 8 -1.78 2.30 10.21
C TYR A 8 -1.00 1.03 10.51
N GLN A 9 -1.62 0.12 11.27
CA GLN A 9 -1.06 -1.19 11.57
C GLN A 9 -2.01 -2.25 11.04
N SER A 10 -1.46 -3.19 10.27
CA SER A 10 -2.18 -4.33 9.69
C SER A 10 -1.43 -5.63 9.92
N ASN A 11 -2.10 -6.73 9.62
CA ASN A 11 -1.51 -8.06 9.49
C ASN A 11 -1.88 -8.61 8.11
N PRO A 12 -1.17 -8.21 7.04
CA PRO A 12 -1.55 -8.52 5.67
C PRO A 12 -1.61 -10.02 5.42
N THR A 13 -2.67 -10.46 4.75
CA THR A 13 -2.78 -11.84 4.25
C THR A 13 -1.88 -11.98 3.03
N PHE A 14 -0.89 -12.87 3.10
CA PHE A 14 0.09 -13.01 2.05
C PHE A 14 -0.55 -13.31 0.69
N GLY A 15 -0.19 -12.52 -0.32
CA GLY A 15 -0.69 -12.63 -1.70
C GLY A 15 -2.10 -12.07 -1.94
N ASP A 16 -2.88 -11.72 -0.92
CA ASP A 16 -4.22 -11.14 -1.09
C ASP A 16 -4.16 -9.60 -1.22
N ILE A 17 -3.64 -9.14 -2.35
CA ILE A 17 -3.48 -7.71 -2.65
C ILE A 17 -4.80 -6.95 -2.51
N LYS A 18 -5.90 -7.49 -3.05
CA LYS A 18 -7.19 -6.80 -3.04
C LYS A 18 -7.80 -6.75 -1.64
N GLY A 19 -7.69 -7.83 -0.87
CA GLY A 19 -8.12 -7.87 0.53
C GLY A 19 -7.35 -6.86 1.38
N ASN A 20 -6.02 -6.91 1.35
CA ASN A 20 -5.15 -6.05 2.14
C ASN A 20 -5.36 -4.56 1.83
N VAL A 21 -5.43 -4.20 0.55
CA VAL A 21 -5.69 -2.82 0.10
C VAL A 21 -7.11 -2.39 0.50
N GLY A 22 -8.10 -3.28 0.38
CA GLY A 22 -9.47 -3.01 0.79
C GLY A 22 -9.61 -2.72 2.29
N GLU A 23 -8.96 -3.51 3.15
CA GLU A 23 -8.92 -3.29 4.59
C GLU A 23 -8.29 -1.94 4.96
N ALA A 24 -7.19 -1.59 4.31
CA ALA A 24 -6.55 -0.28 4.49
C ALA A 24 -7.50 0.86 4.08
N ILE A 25 -8.16 0.75 2.92
CA ILE A 25 -9.12 1.76 2.46
C ILE A 25 -10.27 1.93 3.46
N GLU A 26 -10.84 0.83 3.96
CA GLU A 26 -11.95 0.89 4.91
C GLU A 26 -11.54 1.61 6.20
N ALA A 27 -10.37 1.26 6.76
CA ALA A 27 -9.87 1.87 7.98
C ALA A 27 -9.60 3.37 7.80
N LEU A 28 -8.89 3.72 6.73
CA LEU A 28 -8.47 5.10 6.45
C LEU A 28 -9.63 6.00 6.02
N SER A 29 -10.67 5.45 5.39
CA SER A 29 -11.88 6.19 5.02
C SER A 29 -12.61 6.78 6.23
N ARG A 30 -12.50 6.13 7.40
CA ARG A 30 -13.14 6.55 8.65
C ARG A 30 -12.32 7.58 9.43
N ALA A 31 -11.05 7.78 9.08
CA ALA A 31 -10.16 8.67 9.79
C ALA A 31 -10.13 10.10 9.21
N SER A 32 -9.68 11.06 10.02
CA SER A 32 -9.43 12.44 9.60
C SER A 32 -8.02 12.83 10.03
N MET A 33 -7.09 12.82 9.07
CA MET A 33 -5.69 13.16 9.28
C MET A 33 -5.09 13.74 8.00
N ASP A 34 -3.98 14.46 8.12
CA ASP A 34 -3.30 15.09 6.99
C ASP A 34 -2.29 14.15 6.33
N LEU A 35 -1.71 13.23 7.11
CA LEU A 35 -0.74 12.22 6.66
C LEU A 35 -0.98 10.89 7.39
N VAL A 36 -0.91 9.79 6.65
CA VAL A 36 -0.84 8.43 7.22
C VAL A 36 0.34 7.65 6.66
N VAL A 37 0.99 6.86 7.51
CA VAL A 37 2.04 5.91 7.11
C VAL A 37 1.54 4.48 7.36
N LEU A 38 1.61 3.65 6.32
CA LEU A 38 1.29 2.22 6.36
C LEU A 38 2.58 1.39 6.46
N PRO A 39 2.48 0.11 6.88
CA PRO A 39 3.63 -0.77 6.99
C PRO A 39 4.33 -1.06 5.66
N GLU A 40 5.52 -1.62 5.77
CA GLU A 40 6.26 -2.25 4.68
C GLU A 40 5.43 -3.39 4.04
N LEU A 41 5.43 -3.45 2.71
CA LEU A 41 4.76 -4.49 1.92
C LEU A 41 3.31 -4.76 2.34
N PHE A 42 2.57 -3.71 2.69
CA PHE A 42 1.22 -3.85 3.25
C PHE A 42 0.25 -4.50 2.26
N ASN A 43 0.51 -4.39 0.94
CA ASN A 43 -0.34 -4.94 -0.10
C ASN A 43 -0.11 -6.45 -0.29
N THR A 44 1.13 -6.94 -0.18
CA THR A 44 1.45 -8.35 -0.50
C THR A 44 1.66 -9.23 0.72
N GLY A 45 2.02 -8.66 1.87
CA GLY A 45 2.72 -9.41 2.92
C GLY A 45 4.21 -9.56 2.61
N TYR A 46 4.96 -10.12 3.57
CA TYR A 46 6.43 -9.98 3.62
C TYR A 46 7.23 -11.21 3.18
N GLN A 47 6.80 -12.42 3.58
CA GLN A 47 7.64 -13.62 3.55
C GLN A 47 7.64 -14.32 2.18
N PHE A 48 8.21 -13.67 1.16
CA PHE A 48 8.42 -14.31 -0.14
C PHE A 48 9.43 -15.47 -0.04
N ILE A 49 9.18 -16.55 -0.78
CA ILE A 49 10.05 -17.74 -0.85
C ILE A 49 10.84 -17.83 -2.16
N SER A 50 10.51 -17.04 -3.17
CA SER A 50 11.27 -16.96 -4.42
C SER A 50 11.13 -15.61 -5.13
N LYS A 51 12.01 -15.35 -6.11
CA LYS A 51 11.91 -14.15 -6.95
C LYS A 51 10.69 -14.21 -7.86
N GLU A 52 10.31 -15.40 -8.31
CA GLU A 52 9.14 -15.63 -9.15
C GLU A 52 7.84 -15.32 -8.40
N GLU A 53 7.77 -15.69 -7.11
CA GLU A 53 6.63 -15.36 -6.26
C GLU A 53 6.52 -13.84 -6.06
N LEU A 54 7.62 -13.16 -5.73
CA LEU A 54 7.66 -11.70 -5.66
C LEU A 54 7.24 -11.07 -6.99
N ALA A 55 7.77 -11.53 -8.12
CA ALA A 55 7.44 -11.00 -9.44
C ALA A 55 5.94 -11.12 -9.80
N SER A 56 5.30 -12.21 -9.34
CA SER A 56 3.88 -12.46 -9.58
C SER A 56 2.95 -11.54 -8.78
N LEU A 57 3.45 -10.96 -7.67
CA LEU A 57 2.71 -10.09 -6.77
C LEU A 57 3.12 -8.62 -6.87
N ALA A 58 4.30 -8.33 -7.41
CA ALA A 58 4.80 -6.96 -7.58
C ALA A 58 3.99 -6.19 -8.63
N GLU A 59 3.76 -4.91 -8.35
CA GLU A 59 2.96 -4.01 -9.17
C GLU A 59 3.82 -2.84 -9.68
N GLU A 60 3.47 -2.30 -10.85
CA GLU A 60 4.14 -1.10 -11.38
C GLU A 60 3.68 0.16 -10.65
N ILE A 61 4.59 1.11 -10.45
CA ILE A 61 4.26 2.43 -9.92
C ILE A 61 4.20 3.43 -11.10
N PRO A 62 3.17 4.31 -11.19
CA PRO A 62 1.99 4.42 -10.32
C PRO A 62 0.77 3.62 -10.83
N ASP A 63 0.93 2.82 -11.89
CA ASP A 63 -0.19 2.27 -12.64
C ASP A 63 -0.81 0.99 -12.05
N GLY A 64 -0.18 0.40 -11.04
CA GLY A 64 -0.67 -0.74 -10.28
C GLY A 64 -1.97 -0.46 -9.53
N PHE A 65 -2.66 -1.54 -9.16
CA PHE A 65 -3.91 -1.49 -8.42
C PHE A 65 -3.72 -0.82 -7.06
N THR A 66 -2.63 -1.14 -6.34
CA THR A 66 -2.33 -0.54 -5.03
C THR A 66 -2.16 0.98 -5.14
N CYS A 67 -1.29 1.47 -6.04
CA CYS A 67 -1.08 2.90 -6.24
C CYS A 67 -2.36 3.63 -6.67
N LYS A 68 -3.11 3.10 -7.64
CA LYS A 68 -4.37 3.72 -8.10
C LYS A 68 -5.38 3.84 -6.96
N SER A 69 -5.55 2.78 -6.16
CA SER A 69 -6.49 2.77 -5.03
C SER A 69 -6.09 3.78 -3.95
N MET A 70 -4.79 3.88 -3.63
CA MET A 70 -4.29 4.85 -2.66
C MET A 70 -4.37 6.29 -3.18
N ILE A 71 -4.12 6.53 -4.47
CA ILE A 71 -4.29 7.85 -5.11
C ILE A 71 -5.74 8.32 -5.01
N ASP A 72 -6.69 7.45 -5.31
CA ASP A 72 -8.12 7.78 -5.25
C ASP A 72 -8.56 8.10 -3.82
N LEU A 73 -8.12 7.28 -2.85
CA LEU A 73 -8.38 7.54 -1.44
C LEU A 73 -7.76 8.85 -0.95
N ALA A 74 -6.49 9.10 -1.29
CA ALA A 74 -5.77 10.33 -0.94
C ALA A 74 -6.49 11.57 -1.46
N ARG A 75 -6.96 11.53 -2.73
CA ARG A 75 -7.76 12.61 -3.33
C ARG A 75 -9.09 12.82 -2.64
N GLN A 76 -9.83 11.73 -2.37
CA GLN A 76 -11.13 11.79 -1.70
C GLN A 76 -11.02 12.38 -0.29
N LYS A 77 -9.99 11.98 0.46
CA LYS A 77 -9.79 12.36 1.86
C LYS A 77 -8.95 13.63 2.04
N LYS A 78 -8.36 14.15 0.97
CA LYS A 78 -7.41 15.28 0.99
C LYS A 78 -6.28 15.05 1.99
N MET A 79 -5.69 13.85 1.95
CA MET A 79 -4.61 13.44 2.84
C MET A 79 -3.43 12.87 2.05
N HIS A 80 -2.25 12.86 2.66
CA HIS A 80 -1.08 12.16 2.17
C HIS A 80 -1.06 10.73 2.71
N ILE A 81 -0.68 9.78 1.86
CA ILE A 81 -0.58 8.37 2.22
C ILE A 81 0.82 7.91 1.81
N VAL A 82 1.58 7.41 2.78
CA VAL A 82 2.89 6.78 2.58
C VAL A 82 2.73 5.30 2.89
N PHE A 83 3.20 4.41 2.02
CA PHE A 83 3.05 2.98 2.18
C PHE A 83 4.19 2.26 1.50
N GLY A 84 4.57 1.09 2.02
CA GLY A 84 5.55 0.23 1.36
C GLY A 84 4.87 -0.82 0.47
N MET A 85 5.43 -1.11 -0.71
CA MET A 85 4.88 -2.12 -1.63
C MET A 85 5.95 -2.87 -2.41
N ALA A 86 5.59 -4.06 -2.91
CA ALA A 86 6.40 -4.78 -3.88
C ALA A 86 6.29 -4.07 -5.24
N GLU A 87 7.35 -3.40 -5.67
CA GLU A 87 7.42 -2.68 -6.93
C GLU A 87 8.03 -3.55 -8.03
N ARG A 88 7.45 -3.48 -9.24
CA ARG A 88 8.04 -3.95 -10.49
C ARG A 88 8.38 -2.76 -11.39
N ASP A 89 9.65 -2.65 -11.76
CA ASP A 89 10.13 -1.74 -12.81
C ASP A 89 10.89 -2.56 -13.86
N ASN A 90 10.22 -2.84 -14.98
CA ASN A 90 10.70 -3.75 -16.02
C ASN A 90 11.08 -5.12 -15.42
N ASP A 91 12.34 -5.56 -15.60
CA ASP A 91 12.85 -6.84 -15.08
C ASP A 91 13.37 -6.74 -13.63
N LYS A 92 13.20 -5.59 -12.96
CA LYS A 92 13.69 -5.35 -11.60
C LYS A 92 12.54 -5.33 -10.62
N LEU A 93 12.83 -5.82 -9.41
CA LEU A 93 11.91 -5.90 -8.30
C LEU A 93 12.50 -5.14 -7.12
N TYR A 94 11.68 -4.33 -6.47
CA TYR A 94 12.08 -3.47 -5.36
C TYR A 94 11.13 -3.63 -4.17
N ASN A 95 11.68 -3.32 -3.01
CA ASN A 95 10.90 -3.00 -1.83
C ASN A 95 10.91 -1.49 -1.72
N SER A 96 9.77 -0.87 -2.00
CA SER A 96 9.62 0.57 -2.23
C SER A 96 8.66 1.19 -1.26
#